data_AF-A0A7H0GK09-F1
#
_entry.id   AF-A0A7H0GK09-F1
#
_cell.length_a   1.000
_cell.length_b   1.000
_cell.length_c   1.000
_cell.angle_alpha   90.00
_cell.angle_beta   90.00
_cell.angle_gamma   90.00
#
_symmetry.space_group_name_H-M   'P 1'
#
loop_
_entity.id
_entity.type
_entity.pdbx_description
1 polymer ?
#
loop_
_entity_poly.entity_id
_entity_poly.type
_entity_poly.pdbx_seq_one_letter_code
_entity_poly.pdbx_strand_id
1 'polypeptide(L)'
;MASELDEMLTTFGERMRIVVAVDENDVDGLTLKPNGRERTRLSRHSGLVKVGNYDDDEFEVAKGALWALGGGLVDGAQYAPELRAPWVLRAAVASSMQGNPPGKVVMLPPLLGAEMFEVADERFDSLGELRDDFRRLAAAYLEDLNSHRHHGDVLAAIYLFSIRQEVVKEHLEREAIRDLTRAGLIRRDKAFSGDTVYVVRVPELFGFEVAARLAARLPRRVSKSADDAAKWIITACSRMPLGDAIGAHAISRAIHDLGGAGYLALINGLLKQPPRRQQLGAGARMVTLMPDHGLVDIEVGENGTLTLRSRAKHGAPVQVEVDDEDLTTMTSMDGWLILSQMREFRLAFVDHEEGLSNVAATLLLELGTCPMVLRRPSRDLEGFHTHEIDGRRCHASGTALRSPSCGRCQSSCSTTFPASTARPGFKPRPRATVRRSSIVSGWLSPISPGCRVRANGRPT
;
A
#
# COMPACT_ATOMS: atom_id res chain seq x y z
N MET A 1 -1.03 -36.06 -1.61
CA MET A 1 -2.12 -35.14 -1.21
C MET A 1 -3.44 -35.43 -1.94
N ALA A 2 -3.60 -35.16 -3.25
CA ALA A 2 -4.91 -35.30 -3.91
C ALA A 2 -5.50 -36.72 -3.88
N SER A 3 -4.66 -37.75 -4.07
CA SER A 3 -5.06 -39.16 -3.99
C SER A 3 -5.45 -39.59 -2.57
N GLU A 4 -4.70 -39.13 -1.57
CA GLU A 4 -4.97 -39.42 -0.14
C GLU A 4 -6.28 -38.77 0.31
N LEU A 5 -6.55 -37.53 -0.11
CA LEU A 5 -7.82 -36.86 0.18
C LEU A 5 -9.01 -37.58 -0.47
N ASP A 6 -8.85 -38.08 -1.70
CA ASP A 6 -9.89 -38.88 -2.38
C ASP A 6 -10.13 -40.20 -1.62
N GLU A 7 -9.07 -40.87 -1.18
CA GLU A 7 -9.14 -42.10 -0.38
C GLU A 7 -9.86 -41.89 0.97
N MET A 8 -9.53 -40.81 1.68
CA MET A 8 -10.20 -40.44 2.94
C MET A 8 -11.70 -40.18 2.74
N LEU A 9 -12.08 -39.47 1.67
CA LEU A 9 -13.49 -39.22 1.35
C LEU A 9 -14.26 -40.50 1.06
N THR A 10 -13.61 -41.50 0.44
CA THR A 10 -14.25 -42.81 0.18
C THR A 10 -14.32 -43.71 1.41
N THR A 11 -13.39 -43.59 2.34
CA THR A 11 -13.25 -44.53 3.47
C THR A 11 -14.16 -44.16 4.66
N PHE A 12 -14.30 -42.87 4.98
CA PHE A 12 -14.95 -42.44 6.23
C PHE A 12 -16.40 -41.96 6.06
N GLY A 13 -16.91 -41.90 4.83
CA GLY A 13 -18.31 -41.56 4.52
C GLY A 13 -18.73 -40.14 4.92
N GLU A 14 -20.04 -39.87 4.94
CA GLU A 14 -20.62 -38.52 5.09
C GLU A 14 -20.39 -37.83 6.44
N ARG A 15 -19.88 -38.54 7.45
CA ARG A 15 -19.64 -37.98 8.79
C ARG A 15 -18.30 -37.24 8.88
N MET A 16 -17.39 -37.46 7.94
CA MET A 16 -16.11 -36.78 7.92
C MET A 16 -16.22 -35.44 7.21
N ARG A 17 -15.82 -34.36 7.88
CA ARG A 17 -15.64 -33.04 7.26
C ARG A 17 -14.16 -32.69 7.33
N ILE A 18 -13.57 -32.42 6.17
CA ILE A 18 -12.16 -32.04 6.04
C ILE A 18 -12.12 -30.60 5.56
N VAL A 19 -11.35 -29.76 6.25
CA VAL A 19 -11.02 -28.42 5.79
C VAL A 19 -9.55 -28.44 5.38
N VAL A 20 -9.28 -28.14 4.11
CA VAL A 20 -7.92 -28.10 3.56
C VAL A 20 -7.62 -26.66 3.16
N ALA A 21 -6.52 -26.13 3.69
CA ALA A 21 -5.96 -24.86 3.22
C ALA A 21 -5.05 -25.15 2.03
N VAL A 22 -5.29 -24.48 0.91
CA VAL A 22 -4.58 -24.68 -0.35
C VAL A 22 -4.22 -23.31 -0.91
N ASP A 23 -3.02 -23.17 -1.48
CA ASP A 23 -2.66 -21.96 -2.23
C ASP A 23 -3.51 -21.83 -3.50
N GLU A 24 -3.86 -20.61 -3.88
CA GLU A 24 -4.67 -20.34 -5.08
C GLU A 24 -4.05 -20.93 -6.35
N ASN A 25 -2.71 -20.99 -6.44
CA ASN A 25 -1.97 -21.57 -7.56
C ASN A 25 -2.20 -23.08 -7.72
N ASP A 26 -2.57 -23.77 -6.63
CA ASP A 26 -2.75 -25.23 -6.60
C ASP A 26 -4.22 -25.67 -6.62
N VAL A 27 -5.16 -24.71 -6.47
CA VAL A 27 -6.61 -25.01 -6.44
C VAL A 27 -7.05 -25.74 -7.71
N ASP A 28 -6.64 -25.29 -8.89
CA ASP A 28 -7.02 -25.94 -10.15
C ASP A 28 -6.45 -27.36 -10.24
N GLY A 29 -5.24 -27.60 -9.73
CA GLY A 29 -4.64 -28.93 -9.69
C GLY A 29 -5.41 -29.92 -8.82
N LEU A 30 -6.10 -29.43 -7.78
CA LEU A 30 -6.94 -30.25 -6.91
C LEU A 30 -8.40 -30.35 -7.40
N THR A 31 -8.89 -29.31 -8.07
CA THR A 31 -10.32 -29.20 -8.41
C THR A 31 -10.64 -29.59 -9.84
N LEU A 32 -9.67 -29.51 -10.75
CA LEU A 32 -9.82 -29.83 -12.16
C LEU A 32 -8.95 -31.04 -12.54
N LYS A 33 -9.45 -31.86 -13.46
CA LYS A 33 -8.63 -32.89 -14.11
C LYS A 33 -7.49 -32.22 -14.90
N PRO A 34 -6.44 -32.97 -15.29
CA PRO A 34 -5.32 -32.41 -16.09
C PRO A 34 -5.73 -31.72 -17.40
N ASN A 35 -6.93 -32.01 -17.93
CA ASN A 35 -7.48 -31.34 -19.10
C ASN A 35 -8.05 -29.93 -18.82
N GLY A 36 -8.11 -29.51 -17.55
CA GLY A 36 -8.61 -28.21 -17.11
C GLY A 36 -10.11 -27.98 -17.30
N ARG A 37 -10.87 -28.98 -17.75
CA ARG A 37 -12.28 -28.83 -18.13
C ARG A 37 -13.23 -29.54 -17.19
N GLU A 38 -12.83 -30.71 -16.72
CA GLU A 38 -13.68 -31.55 -15.88
C GLU A 38 -13.30 -31.42 -14.41
N ARG A 39 -14.31 -31.36 -13.54
CA ARG A 39 -14.08 -31.40 -12.09
C ARG A 39 -13.55 -32.76 -11.64
N THR A 40 -12.58 -32.74 -10.73
CA THR A 40 -12.13 -33.91 -9.96
C THR A 40 -13.26 -34.45 -9.08
N ARG A 41 -13.09 -35.65 -8.54
CA ARG A 41 -14.03 -36.19 -7.54
C ARG A 41 -14.08 -35.30 -6.30
N LEU A 42 -12.91 -34.93 -5.77
CA LEU A 42 -12.76 -33.98 -4.66
C LEU A 42 -13.61 -32.72 -4.87
N SER A 43 -13.47 -32.06 -6.02
CA SER A 43 -14.22 -30.83 -6.34
C SER A 43 -15.75 -31.01 -6.33
N ARG A 44 -16.25 -32.19 -6.72
CA ARG A 44 -17.70 -32.46 -6.75
C ARG A 44 -18.30 -32.60 -5.35
N HIS A 45 -17.48 -32.96 -4.37
CA HIS A 45 -17.90 -33.20 -2.99
C HIS A 45 -17.36 -32.12 -2.02
N SER A 46 -16.75 -31.05 -2.52
CA SER A 46 -16.16 -29.98 -1.72
C SER A 46 -16.79 -28.62 -2.02
N GLY A 47 -16.85 -27.75 -1.01
CA GLY A 47 -17.05 -26.31 -1.20
C GLY A 47 -15.72 -25.57 -1.20
N LEU A 48 -15.53 -24.66 -2.17
CA LEU A 48 -14.37 -23.75 -2.16
C LEU A 48 -14.76 -22.47 -1.41
N VAL A 49 -14.07 -22.20 -0.31
CA VAL A 49 -14.16 -20.93 0.42
C VAL A 49 -12.92 -20.13 0.09
N LYS A 50 -13.09 -19.00 -0.60
CA LYS A 50 -11.99 -18.07 -0.86
C LYS A 50 -11.76 -17.22 0.38
N VAL A 51 -10.54 -17.28 0.92
CA VAL A 51 -10.12 -16.45 2.05
C VAL A 51 -9.33 -15.27 1.51
N GLY A 52 -9.75 -14.06 1.88
CA GLY A 52 -9.09 -12.81 1.50
C GLY A 52 -8.65 -12.00 2.71
N ASN A 53 -8.45 -10.70 2.48
CA ASN A 53 -8.35 -9.74 3.57
C ASN A 53 -9.71 -9.64 4.26
N TYR A 54 -9.69 -9.33 5.55
CA TYR A 54 -10.89 -9.09 6.34
C TYR A 54 -11.73 -7.99 5.69
N ASP A 55 -13.02 -8.28 5.48
CA ASP A 55 -14.00 -7.24 5.27
C ASP A 55 -14.31 -6.49 6.58
N ASP A 56 -15.22 -5.52 6.53
CA ASP A 56 -15.49 -4.67 7.70
C ASP A 56 -16.08 -5.47 8.87
N ASP A 57 -16.95 -6.44 8.59
CA ASP A 57 -17.58 -7.29 9.61
C ASP A 57 -16.56 -8.28 10.21
N GLU A 58 -15.78 -8.94 9.35
CA GLU A 58 -14.71 -9.84 9.77
C GLU A 58 -13.62 -9.11 10.58
N PHE A 59 -13.30 -7.86 10.21
CA PHE A 59 -12.32 -7.06 10.92
C PHE A 59 -12.79 -6.65 12.32
N GLU A 60 -14.08 -6.30 12.48
CA GLU A 60 -14.64 -6.04 13.82
C GLU A 60 -14.67 -7.30 14.69
N VAL A 61 -14.96 -8.47 14.12
CA VAL A 61 -14.84 -9.75 14.84
C VAL A 61 -13.39 -10.00 15.27
N ALA A 62 -12.42 -9.75 14.38
CA ALA A 62 -10.99 -9.90 14.68
C ALA A 62 -10.54 -8.94 15.81
N LYS A 63 -11.03 -7.69 15.81
CA LYS A 63 -10.80 -6.73 16.90
C LYS A 63 -11.35 -7.23 18.24
N GLY A 64 -12.57 -7.79 18.24
CA GLY A 64 -13.17 -8.39 19.44
C GLY A 64 -12.34 -9.56 19.98
N ALA A 65 -11.88 -10.44 19.09
CA ALA A 65 -11.02 -11.56 19.46
C ALA A 65 -9.66 -11.08 20.02
N LEU A 66 -9.06 -10.06 19.40
CA LEU A 66 -7.81 -9.46 19.87
C LEU A 66 -7.98 -8.84 21.28
N TRP A 67 -9.09 -8.14 21.52
CA TRP A 67 -9.43 -7.58 22.82
C TRP A 67 -9.52 -8.64 23.92
N ALA A 68 -10.16 -9.77 23.62
CA ALA A 68 -10.24 -10.90 24.55
C ALA A 68 -8.88 -11.50 24.91
N LEU A 69 -7.86 -11.32 24.05
CA LEU A 69 -6.49 -11.77 24.29
C LEU A 69 -5.63 -10.73 25.03
N GLY A 70 -6.15 -9.53 25.30
CA GLY A 70 -5.38 -8.43 25.92
C GLY A 70 -4.60 -7.58 24.90
N GLY A 71 -4.97 -7.63 23.63
CA GLY A 71 -4.52 -6.68 22.61
C GLY A 71 -5.64 -5.72 22.20
N GLY A 72 -5.32 -4.66 21.49
CA GLY A 72 -6.32 -3.74 20.95
C GLY A 72 -5.76 -2.97 19.77
N LEU A 73 -6.65 -2.34 19.01
CA LEU A 73 -6.27 -1.43 17.92
C LEU A 73 -6.69 -0.01 18.31
N VAL A 74 -5.84 0.97 18.02
CA VAL A 74 -6.21 2.38 18.14
C VAL A 74 -7.23 2.75 17.05
N ASP A 75 -8.15 3.67 17.36
CA ASP A 75 -9.12 4.19 16.41
C ASP A 75 -8.45 4.69 15.13
N GLY A 76 -9.02 4.31 13.98
CA GLY A 76 -8.49 4.57 12.65
C GLY A 76 -7.89 3.34 11.97
N ALA A 77 -7.61 2.27 12.73
CA ALA A 77 -7.12 0.99 12.22
C ALA A 77 -8.06 0.33 11.20
N GLN A 78 -9.38 0.56 11.30
CA GLN A 78 -10.38 0.03 10.36
C GLN A 78 -10.14 0.48 8.92
N TYR A 79 -9.49 1.62 8.75
CA TYR A 79 -9.20 2.17 7.43
C TYR A 79 -7.86 1.67 6.86
N ALA A 80 -7.05 0.94 7.64
CA ALA A 80 -5.70 0.50 7.28
C ALA A 80 -5.76 -0.84 6.51
N PRO A 81 -5.52 -0.85 5.19
CA PRO A 81 -5.63 -2.07 4.39
C PRO A 81 -4.66 -3.17 4.84
N GLU A 82 -3.48 -2.80 5.33
CA GLU A 82 -2.46 -3.73 5.80
C GLU A 82 -2.90 -4.51 7.06
N LEU A 83 -3.68 -3.90 7.94
CA LEU A 83 -4.21 -4.58 9.14
C LEU A 83 -5.35 -5.54 8.79
N ARG A 84 -5.94 -5.42 7.60
CA ARG A 84 -6.95 -6.36 7.11
C ARG A 84 -6.34 -7.66 6.59
N ALA A 85 -5.04 -7.72 6.34
CA ALA A 85 -4.38 -8.97 5.99
C ALA A 85 -4.25 -9.86 7.24
N PRO A 86 -4.87 -11.06 7.28
CA PRO A 86 -4.92 -11.89 8.49
C PRO A 86 -3.54 -12.24 9.06
N TRP A 87 -2.56 -12.45 8.18
CA TRP A 87 -1.20 -12.80 8.58
C TRP A 87 -0.44 -11.60 9.15
N VAL A 88 -0.63 -10.40 8.58
CA VAL A 88 0.01 -9.16 9.04
C VAL A 88 -0.49 -8.83 10.44
N LEU A 89 -1.81 -8.86 10.63
CA LEU A 89 -2.41 -8.64 11.94
C LEU A 89 -1.87 -9.65 12.95
N ARG A 90 -1.83 -10.94 12.61
CA ARG A 90 -1.29 -11.98 13.49
C ARG A 90 0.17 -11.73 13.85
N ALA A 91 1.00 -11.36 12.88
CA ALA A 91 2.43 -11.14 13.11
C ALA A 91 2.68 -9.90 13.98
N ALA A 92 2.02 -8.78 13.67
CA ALA A 92 2.11 -7.54 14.45
C ALA A 92 1.60 -7.71 15.88
N VAL A 93 0.51 -8.46 16.06
CA VAL A 93 -0.03 -8.82 17.38
C VAL A 93 0.97 -9.71 18.13
N ALA A 94 1.46 -10.78 17.51
CA ALA A 94 2.37 -11.72 18.16
C ALA A 94 3.65 -11.04 18.65
N SER A 95 4.27 -10.20 17.82
CA SER A 95 5.48 -9.46 18.19
C SER A 95 5.20 -8.48 19.33
N SER A 96 4.10 -7.75 19.27
CA SER A 96 3.76 -6.71 20.25
C SER A 96 3.28 -7.28 21.58
N MET A 97 2.70 -8.50 21.57
CA MET A 97 2.20 -9.17 22.76
C MET A 97 3.25 -10.00 23.50
N GLN A 98 4.34 -10.37 22.84
CA GLN A 98 5.39 -11.19 23.43
C GLN A 98 6.01 -10.51 24.67
N GLY A 99 6.02 -11.23 25.80
CA GLY A 99 6.62 -10.75 27.05
C GLY A 99 5.81 -9.71 27.83
N ASN A 100 4.54 -9.46 27.47
CA ASN A 100 3.73 -8.52 28.24
C ASN A 100 3.31 -9.10 29.61
N PRO A 101 3.40 -8.29 30.68
CA PRO A 101 2.97 -8.71 32.00
C PRO A 101 1.44 -8.88 32.04
N PRO A 102 0.93 -9.82 32.86
CA PRO A 102 -0.51 -10.03 33.04
C PRO A 102 -1.24 -8.72 33.39
N GLY A 103 -2.37 -8.46 32.74
CA GLY A 103 -3.23 -7.30 33.01
C GLY A 103 -2.86 -6.01 32.26
N LYS A 104 -1.82 -6.00 31.42
CA LYS A 104 -1.58 -4.90 30.48
C LYS A 104 -2.20 -5.20 29.12
N VAL A 105 -2.78 -4.17 28.51
CA VAL A 105 -3.32 -4.22 27.15
C VAL A 105 -2.28 -3.66 26.18
N VAL A 106 -2.05 -4.39 25.09
CA VAL A 106 -1.17 -3.95 24.00
C VAL A 106 -2.00 -3.25 22.95
N MET A 107 -1.77 -1.96 22.74
CA MET A 107 -2.46 -1.19 21.71
C MET A 107 -1.59 -1.09 20.45
N LEU A 108 -2.04 -1.67 19.35
CA LEU A 108 -1.42 -1.51 18.04
C LEU A 108 -1.80 -0.17 17.41
N PRO A 109 -0.86 0.49 16.71
CA PRO A 109 -1.11 1.75 16.03
C PRO A 109 -2.16 1.61 14.92
N PRO A 110 -2.82 2.70 14.51
CA PRO A 110 -3.85 2.67 13.48
C PRO A 110 -3.29 2.41 12.07
N LEU A 111 -1.97 2.40 11.90
CA LEU A 111 -1.25 2.07 10.66
C LEU A 111 0.04 1.36 11.06
N LEU A 112 0.47 0.32 10.33
CA LEU A 112 1.75 -0.35 10.60
C LEU A 112 2.94 0.33 9.92
N GLY A 113 2.71 1.17 8.91
CA GLY A 113 3.74 1.98 8.28
C GLY A 113 4.96 1.16 7.84
N ALA A 114 6.17 1.74 7.93
CA ALA A 114 7.41 1.09 7.49
C ALA A 114 7.83 -0.13 8.34
N GLU A 115 7.30 -0.31 9.55
CA GLU A 115 7.66 -1.41 10.45
C GLU A 115 7.17 -2.77 9.94
N MET A 116 6.09 -2.80 9.14
CA MET A 116 5.57 -4.04 8.57
C MET A 116 6.60 -4.77 7.71
N PHE A 117 7.59 -4.05 7.16
CA PHE A 117 8.65 -4.63 6.34
C PHE A 117 9.65 -5.44 7.15
N GLU A 118 10.00 -4.98 8.36
CA GLU A 118 10.89 -5.75 9.25
C GLU A 118 10.17 -6.99 9.78
N VAL A 119 8.89 -6.86 10.15
CA VAL A 119 8.05 -8.01 10.53
C VAL A 119 7.95 -9.03 9.39
N ALA A 120 7.86 -8.57 8.15
CA ALA A 120 7.87 -9.45 6.99
C ALA A 120 9.25 -10.11 6.79
N ASP A 121 10.35 -9.37 6.89
CA ASP A 121 11.70 -9.93 6.76
C ASP A 121 11.95 -11.05 7.78
N GLU A 122 11.68 -10.79 9.06
CA GLU A 122 11.81 -11.79 10.13
C GLU A 122 10.94 -13.02 9.89
N ARG A 123 9.70 -12.82 9.44
CA ARG A 123 8.76 -13.92 9.20
C ARG A 123 9.22 -14.85 8.08
N PHE A 124 9.92 -14.30 7.09
CA PHE A 124 10.29 -14.99 5.85
C PHE A 124 11.81 -15.20 5.73
N ASP A 125 12.57 -15.08 6.82
CA ASP A 125 14.02 -15.29 6.87
C ASP A 125 14.43 -16.71 6.40
N SER A 126 13.58 -17.71 6.65
CA SER A 126 13.85 -19.10 6.29
C SER A 126 13.64 -19.45 4.80
N LEU A 127 13.41 -18.47 3.92
CA LEU A 127 13.13 -18.72 2.49
C LEU A 127 14.36 -19.17 1.68
N GLY A 128 15.58 -18.97 2.18
CA GLY A 128 16.81 -19.40 1.49
C GLY A 128 16.93 -18.84 0.07
N GLU A 129 17.22 -19.68 -0.92
CA GLU A 129 17.40 -19.30 -2.34
C GLU A 129 16.18 -18.56 -2.93
N LEU A 130 14.97 -18.88 -2.48
CA LEU A 130 13.75 -18.16 -2.92
C LEU A 130 13.82 -16.67 -2.57
N ARG A 131 14.50 -16.31 -1.47
CA ARG A 131 14.72 -14.90 -1.09
C ARG A 131 15.60 -14.19 -2.12
N ASP A 132 16.65 -14.86 -2.61
CA ASP A 132 17.55 -14.28 -3.62
C ASP A 132 16.85 -14.06 -4.96
N ASP A 133 16.00 -15.01 -5.38
CA ASP A 133 15.18 -14.84 -6.57
C ASP A 133 14.14 -13.72 -6.37
N PHE A 134 13.57 -13.59 -5.18
CA PHE A 134 12.67 -12.48 -4.85
C PHE A 134 13.39 -11.11 -4.88
N ARG A 135 14.66 -11.05 -4.46
CA ARG A 135 15.53 -9.86 -4.60
C ARG A 135 15.81 -9.50 -6.05
N ARG A 136 16.04 -10.50 -6.91
CA ARG A 136 16.21 -10.28 -8.37
C ARG A 136 14.91 -9.78 -8.99
N LEU A 137 13.78 -10.33 -8.57
CA LEU A 137 12.45 -9.88 -8.99
C LEU A 137 12.19 -8.41 -8.61
N ALA A 138 12.64 -7.95 -7.45
CA ALA A 138 12.56 -6.53 -7.07
C ALA A 138 13.38 -5.61 -7.99
N ALA A 139 14.49 -6.10 -8.56
CA ALA A 139 15.24 -5.38 -9.59
C ALA A 139 14.45 -5.27 -10.88
N ALA A 140 13.91 -6.40 -11.36
CA ALA A 140 13.06 -6.48 -12.54
C ALA A 140 11.84 -5.55 -12.41
N TYR A 141 11.22 -5.48 -11.22
CA TYR A 141 10.10 -4.59 -10.95
C TYR A 141 10.47 -3.12 -11.11
N LEU A 142 11.59 -2.67 -10.51
CA LEU A 142 12.02 -1.28 -10.61
C LEU A 142 12.40 -0.88 -12.04
N GLU A 143 12.92 -1.82 -12.84
CA GLU A 143 13.16 -1.60 -14.26
C GLU A 143 11.84 -1.46 -15.03
N ASP A 144 10.94 -2.44 -14.86
CA ASP A 144 9.64 -2.45 -15.51
C ASP A 144 8.82 -1.20 -15.11
N LEU A 145 8.96 -0.67 -13.90
CA LEU A 145 8.19 0.49 -13.44
C LEU A 145 8.56 1.78 -14.20
N ASN A 146 9.75 1.81 -14.79
CA ASN A 146 10.24 2.95 -15.57
C ASN A 146 9.98 2.80 -17.07
N SER A 147 9.43 1.67 -17.53
CA SER A 147 9.08 1.48 -18.94
C SER A 147 7.74 2.13 -19.28
N HIS A 148 7.52 2.40 -20.56
CA HIS A 148 6.19 2.79 -21.04
C HIS A 148 5.23 1.60 -20.88
N ARG A 149 4.02 1.87 -20.36
CA ARG A 149 2.99 0.86 -20.08
C ARG A 149 1.63 1.37 -20.49
N HIS A 150 0.71 0.45 -20.76
CA HIS A 150 -0.69 0.80 -20.97
C HIS A 150 -1.26 1.49 -19.72
N HIS A 151 -2.07 2.54 -19.88
CA HIS A 151 -2.60 3.35 -18.77
C HIS A 151 -3.28 2.51 -17.67
N GLY A 152 -4.01 1.45 -18.05
CA GLY A 152 -4.63 0.56 -17.08
C GLY A 152 -3.64 -0.23 -16.24
N ASP A 153 -2.49 -0.58 -16.82
CA ASP A 153 -1.44 -1.31 -16.10
C ASP A 153 -0.70 -0.38 -15.15
N VAL A 154 -0.54 0.90 -15.50
CA VAL A 154 0.01 1.91 -14.59
C VAL A 154 -0.93 2.15 -13.41
N LEU A 155 -2.23 2.28 -13.65
CA LEU A 155 -3.22 2.42 -12.57
C LEU A 155 -3.25 1.17 -11.66
N ALA A 156 -3.17 -0.02 -12.25
CA ALA A 156 -3.10 -1.26 -11.48
C ALA A 156 -1.80 -1.35 -10.65
N ALA A 157 -0.68 -0.85 -11.18
CA ALA A 157 0.62 -0.86 -10.51
C ALA A 157 0.65 -0.01 -9.23
N ILE A 158 -0.29 0.93 -9.05
CA ILE A 158 -0.42 1.70 -7.79
C ILE A 158 -0.95 0.81 -6.64
N TYR A 159 -1.66 -0.28 -6.96
CA TYR A 159 -2.30 -1.17 -6.00
C TYR A 159 -1.67 -2.57 -5.93
N LEU A 160 -1.08 -3.03 -7.03
CA LEU A 160 -0.51 -4.37 -7.13
C LEU A 160 0.93 -4.29 -7.62
N PHE A 161 1.80 -5.07 -6.99
CA PHE A 161 3.14 -5.31 -7.50
C PHE A 161 3.02 -6.27 -8.68
N SER A 162 2.92 -5.72 -9.89
CA SER A 162 2.84 -6.47 -11.13
C SER A 162 4.05 -6.20 -12.02
N ILE A 163 4.61 -7.29 -12.57
CA ILE A 163 5.79 -7.27 -13.43
C ILE A 163 5.45 -8.03 -14.71
N ARG A 164 5.73 -7.44 -15.87
CA ARG A 164 5.46 -8.12 -17.14
C ARG A 164 6.34 -9.35 -17.32
N GLN A 165 5.76 -10.42 -17.88
CA GLN A 165 6.40 -11.72 -17.98
C GLN A 165 7.74 -11.68 -18.72
N GLU A 166 7.85 -10.86 -19.75
CA GLU A 166 9.07 -10.62 -20.52
C GLU A 166 10.19 -10.07 -19.64
N VAL A 167 9.90 -9.06 -18.80
CA VAL A 167 10.91 -8.48 -17.90
C VAL A 167 11.32 -9.48 -16.82
N VAL A 168 10.38 -10.27 -16.30
CA VAL A 168 10.73 -11.34 -15.33
C VAL A 168 11.69 -12.36 -15.95
N LYS A 169 11.47 -12.76 -17.21
CA LYS A 169 12.32 -13.74 -17.91
C LYS A 169 13.72 -13.23 -18.24
N GLU A 170 13.92 -11.92 -18.30
CA GLU A 170 15.23 -11.32 -18.50
C GLU A 170 16.08 -11.37 -17.21
N HIS A 171 15.44 -11.44 -16.05
CA HIS A 171 16.10 -11.40 -14.74
C HIS A 171 16.11 -12.74 -13.99
N LEU A 172 15.20 -13.66 -14.32
CA LEU A 172 15.05 -14.94 -13.64
C LEU A 172 14.95 -16.11 -14.63
N GLU A 173 15.59 -17.21 -14.26
CA GLU A 173 15.48 -18.49 -14.96
C GLU A 173 14.09 -19.10 -14.79
N ARG A 174 13.74 -20.02 -15.69
CA ARG A 174 12.42 -20.65 -15.70
C ARG A 174 12.14 -21.44 -14.42
N GLU A 175 13.17 -22.12 -13.90
CA GLU A 175 13.14 -22.86 -12.65
C GLU A 175 12.83 -21.93 -11.48
N ALA A 176 13.55 -20.81 -11.34
CA ALA A 176 13.32 -19.80 -10.32
C ALA A 176 11.88 -19.26 -10.34
N ILE A 177 11.35 -18.93 -11.53
CA ILE A 177 9.96 -18.46 -11.68
C ILE A 177 8.96 -19.53 -11.22
N ARG A 178 9.21 -20.79 -11.58
CA ARG A 178 8.36 -21.92 -11.18
C ARG A 178 8.41 -22.11 -9.66
N ASP A 179 9.57 -22.00 -9.06
CA ASP A 179 9.77 -22.28 -7.64
C ASP A 179 9.20 -21.14 -6.78
N LEU A 180 9.33 -19.87 -7.21
CA LEU A 180 8.59 -18.73 -6.62
C LEU A 180 7.06 -18.89 -6.73
N THR A 181 6.56 -19.41 -7.86
CA THR A 181 5.13 -19.66 -8.06
C THR A 181 4.62 -20.79 -7.14
N ARG A 182 5.37 -21.89 -7.05
CA ARG A 182 5.06 -23.02 -6.16
C ARG A 182 5.11 -22.64 -4.69
N ALA A 183 6.02 -21.74 -4.31
CA ALA A 183 6.09 -21.20 -2.97
C ALA A 183 4.97 -20.19 -2.65
N GLY A 184 4.08 -19.88 -3.61
CA GLY A 184 3.00 -18.92 -3.44
C GLY A 184 3.46 -17.47 -3.34
N LEU A 185 4.72 -17.16 -3.67
CA LEU A 185 5.28 -15.80 -3.57
C LEU A 185 4.85 -14.90 -4.75
N ILE A 186 4.61 -15.51 -5.90
CA ILE A 186 4.07 -14.87 -7.09
C ILE A 186 2.95 -15.71 -7.69
N ARG A 187 2.08 -15.05 -8.45
CA ARG A 187 1.10 -15.73 -9.31
C ARG A 187 1.10 -15.12 -10.70
N ARG A 188 0.69 -15.90 -11.69
CA ARG A 188 0.49 -15.43 -13.06
C ARG A 188 -0.90 -14.78 -13.18
N ASP A 189 -0.98 -13.64 -13.85
CA ASP A 189 -2.24 -12.92 -14.07
C ASP A 189 -2.27 -12.26 -15.46
N LYS A 190 -3.41 -11.65 -15.80
CA LYS A 190 -3.60 -10.85 -17.01
C LYS A 190 -3.69 -9.37 -16.67
N ALA A 191 -2.83 -8.59 -17.31
CA ALA A 191 -2.86 -7.13 -17.27
C ALA A 191 -4.06 -6.57 -18.03
N PHE A 192 -4.34 -5.28 -17.86
CA PHE A 192 -5.40 -4.59 -18.62
C PHE A 192 -5.06 -4.49 -20.10
N SER A 193 -3.77 -4.46 -20.45
CA SER A 193 -3.28 -4.60 -21.82
C SER A 193 -3.56 -5.97 -22.46
N GLY A 194 -3.89 -6.98 -21.67
CA GLY A 194 -3.97 -8.39 -22.10
C GLY A 194 -2.62 -9.14 -21.98
N ASP A 195 -1.55 -8.42 -21.67
CA ASP A 195 -0.23 -8.99 -21.43
C ASP A 195 -0.25 -9.92 -20.21
N THR A 196 0.69 -10.85 -20.21
CA THR A 196 0.88 -11.71 -19.05
C THR A 196 1.77 -10.99 -18.05
N VAL A 197 1.31 -10.92 -16.80
CA VAL A 197 2.10 -10.38 -15.69
C VAL A 197 2.26 -11.42 -14.59
N TYR A 198 3.28 -11.23 -13.77
CA TYR A 198 3.40 -11.87 -12.46
C TYR A 198 3.03 -10.85 -11.39
N VAL A 199 2.10 -11.24 -10.50
CA VAL A 199 1.65 -10.44 -9.36
C VAL A 199 2.26 -11.02 -8.09
N VAL A 200 2.89 -10.17 -7.29
CA VAL A 200 3.47 -10.56 -6.01
C VAL A 200 2.36 -10.77 -4.96
N ARG A 201 2.50 -11.83 -4.17
CA ARG A 201 1.52 -12.26 -3.17
C ARG A 201 1.90 -11.95 -1.72
N VAL A 202 3.14 -11.52 -1.51
CA VAL A 202 3.62 -11.02 -0.21
C VAL A 202 4.14 -9.57 -0.40
N PRO A 203 3.23 -8.59 -0.55
CA PRO A 203 3.59 -7.19 -0.85
C PRO A 203 4.56 -6.56 0.15
N GLU A 204 4.45 -6.90 1.42
CA GLU A 204 5.26 -6.39 2.52
C GLU A 204 6.70 -6.90 2.39
N LEU A 205 6.87 -8.21 2.21
CA LEU A 205 8.19 -8.81 2.00
C LEU A 205 8.87 -8.26 0.73
N PHE A 206 8.08 -7.99 -0.31
CA PHE A 206 8.59 -7.45 -1.56
C PHE A 206 8.93 -5.97 -1.45
N GLY A 207 8.10 -5.21 -0.73
CA GLY A 207 8.35 -3.82 -0.38
C GLY A 207 9.66 -3.66 0.39
N PHE A 208 9.98 -4.59 1.30
CA PHE A 208 11.29 -4.63 1.96
C PHE A 208 12.44 -4.73 0.95
N GLU A 209 12.35 -5.64 -0.02
CA GLU A 209 13.42 -5.83 -1.02
C GLU A 209 13.53 -4.68 -2.02
N VAL A 210 12.39 -4.07 -2.39
CA VAL A 210 12.36 -2.85 -3.19
C VAL A 210 13.01 -1.70 -2.43
N ALA A 211 12.66 -1.52 -1.16
CA ALA A 211 13.23 -0.48 -0.30
C ALA A 211 14.75 -0.64 -0.13
N ALA A 212 15.25 -1.87 0.05
CA ALA A 212 16.68 -2.14 0.11
C ALA A 212 17.42 -1.68 -1.16
N ARG A 213 16.83 -1.90 -2.34
CA ARG A 213 17.41 -1.43 -3.62
C ARG A 213 17.36 0.09 -3.79
N LEU A 214 16.30 0.74 -3.31
CA LEU A 214 16.22 2.21 -3.31
C LEU A 214 17.26 2.81 -2.33
N ALA A 215 17.38 2.24 -1.13
CA ALA A 215 18.32 2.65 -0.10
C ALA A 215 19.77 2.64 -0.61
N ALA A 216 20.18 1.56 -1.30
CA ALA A 216 21.53 1.43 -1.86
C ALA A 216 21.88 2.54 -2.89
N ARG A 217 20.89 3.23 -3.47
CA ARG A 217 21.09 4.30 -4.46
C ARG A 217 21.02 5.70 -3.85
N LEU A 218 20.45 5.84 -2.65
CA LEU A 218 20.21 7.14 -2.00
C LEU A 218 21.50 7.91 -1.70
N PRO A 219 22.54 7.35 -1.06
CA PRO A 219 23.74 8.10 -0.68
C PRO A 219 24.40 8.81 -1.87
N ARG A 220 24.57 8.08 -2.98
CA ARG A 220 25.17 8.61 -4.23
C ARG A 220 24.32 9.71 -4.88
N ARG A 221 23.01 9.69 -4.69
CA ARG A 221 22.11 10.73 -5.23
C ARG A 221 22.13 11.97 -4.35
N VAL A 222 22.02 11.79 -3.03
CA VAL A 222 22.07 12.89 -2.06
C VAL A 222 23.40 13.62 -2.12
N SER A 223 24.51 12.91 -2.28
CA SER A 223 25.84 13.53 -2.42
C SER A 223 25.97 14.44 -3.65
N LYS A 224 25.11 14.26 -4.67
CA LYS A 224 25.07 15.12 -5.85
C LYS A 224 24.10 16.28 -5.67
N SER A 225 22.89 15.99 -5.20
CA SER A 225 21.82 16.96 -5.00
C SER A 225 20.72 16.31 -4.15
N ALA A 226 20.52 16.82 -2.94
CA ALA A 226 19.47 16.33 -2.06
C ALA A 226 18.07 16.59 -2.63
N ASP A 227 17.87 17.71 -3.33
CA ASP A 227 16.60 18.05 -3.95
C ASP A 227 16.26 17.11 -5.12
N ASP A 228 17.25 16.73 -5.92
CA ASP A 228 17.04 15.77 -7.01
C ASP A 228 16.90 14.34 -6.48
N ALA A 229 17.56 14.01 -5.37
CA ALA A 229 17.35 12.75 -4.67
C ALA A 229 15.91 12.65 -4.12
N ALA A 230 15.39 13.72 -3.53
CA ALA A 230 14.02 13.81 -3.04
C ALA A 230 13.01 13.65 -4.18
N LYS A 231 13.17 14.37 -5.30
CA LYS A 231 12.33 14.19 -6.50
C LYS A 231 12.39 12.76 -7.02
N TRP A 232 13.59 12.18 -7.10
CA TRP A 232 13.77 10.81 -7.59
C TRP A 232 13.04 9.78 -6.72
N ILE A 233 13.18 9.83 -5.40
CA ILE A 233 12.51 8.87 -4.52
C ILE A 233 10.99 9.06 -4.55
N ILE A 234 10.50 10.31 -4.61
CA ILE A 234 9.08 10.62 -4.80
C ILE A 234 8.56 9.98 -6.09
N THR A 235 9.23 10.20 -7.23
CA THR A 235 8.81 9.65 -8.52
C THR A 235 8.82 8.12 -8.54
N ALA A 236 9.82 7.49 -7.92
CA ALA A 236 9.87 6.04 -7.82
C ALA A 236 8.68 5.52 -6.99
N CYS A 237 8.45 6.10 -5.81
CA CYS A 237 7.47 5.61 -4.84
C CYS A 237 6.01 5.92 -5.21
N SER A 238 5.74 7.02 -5.91
CA SER A 238 4.37 7.41 -6.27
C SER A 238 3.69 6.46 -7.25
N ARG A 239 4.46 5.58 -7.91
CA ARG A 239 3.98 4.64 -8.94
C ARG A 239 3.78 3.22 -8.43
N MET A 240 4.01 2.97 -7.13
CA MET A 240 3.99 1.61 -6.57
C MET A 240 3.05 1.47 -5.36
N PRO A 241 2.58 0.24 -5.08
CA PRO A 241 1.86 -0.06 -3.85
C PRO A 241 2.78 0.15 -2.67
N LEU A 242 2.24 0.66 -1.56
CA LEU A 242 2.99 0.90 -0.31
C LEU A 242 4.22 1.83 -0.49
N GLY A 243 4.34 2.54 -1.61
CA GLY A 243 5.44 3.42 -1.94
C GLY A 243 5.79 4.48 -0.89
N ASP A 244 4.82 5.01 -0.16
CA ASP A 244 5.06 5.92 0.96
C ASP A 244 5.83 5.22 2.09
N ALA A 245 5.36 4.04 2.51
CA ALA A 245 6.07 3.21 3.48
C ALA A 245 7.43 2.73 2.93
N ILE A 246 7.50 2.28 1.67
CA ILE A 246 8.75 1.82 1.02
C ILE A 246 9.78 2.94 0.98
N GLY A 247 9.36 4.16 0.62
CA GLY A 247 10.22 5.34 0.61
C GLY A 247 10.76 5.65 2.00
N ALA A 248 9.89 5.64 3.01
CA ALA A 248 10.28 5.86 4.40
C ALA A 248 11.27 4.80 4.89
N HIS A 249 11.00 3.53 4.58
CA HIS A 249 11.87 2.41 4.92
C HIS A 249 13.23 2.50 4.20
N ALA A 250 13.24 2.85 2.91
CA ALA A 250 14.48 3.04 2.15
C ALA A 250 15.36 4.15 2.74
N ILE A 251 14.75 5.26 3.17
CA ILE A 251 15.46 6.37 3.82
C ILE A 251 16.01 5.92 5.18
N SER A 252 15.21 5.21 5.98
CA SER A 252 15.65 4.66 7.27
C SER A 252 16.86 3.72 7.10
N ARG A 253 16.80 2.80 6.12
CA ARG A 253 17.91 1.88 5.82
C ARG A 253 19.17 2.59 5.36
N ALA A 254 19.05 3.70 4.64
CA ALA A 254 20.17 4.47 4.13
C ALA A 254 20.80 5.42 5.17
N ILE A 255 20.26 5.49 6.40
CA ILE A 255 20.64 6.49 7.40
C ILE A 255 22.15 6.50 7.72
N HIS A 256 22.74 5.32 7.89
CA HIS A 256 24.16 5.18 8.22
C HIS A 256 25.05 5.67 7.07
N ASP A 257 24.68 5.34 5.83
CA ASP A 257 25.45 5.72 4.63
C ASP A 257 25.24 7.17 4.22
N LEU A 258 24.08 7.76 4.54
CA LEU A 258 23.79 9.17 4.32
C LEU A 258 24.53 10.08 5.29
N GLY A 259 24.77 9.60 6.52
CA GLY A 259 25.18 10.41 7.65
C GLY A 259 24.13 11.46 8.04
N GLY A 260 24.35 12.13 9.18
CA GLY A 260 23.38 13.09 9.71
C GLY A 260 23.04 14.25 8.76
N ALA A 261 24.07 14.84 8.13
CA ALA A 261 23.89 15.97 7.22
C ALA A 261 23.14 15.58 5.92
N GLY A 262 23.49 14.44 5.32
CA GLY A 262 22.83 13.95 4.11
C GLY A 262 21.37 13.57 4.37
N TYR A 263 21.12 12.94 5.52
CA TYR A 263 19.77 12.59 5.96
C TYR A 263 18.87 13.82 6.13
N LEU A 264 19.34 14.85 6.85
CA LEU A 264 18.60 16.11 7.02
C LEU A 264 18.37 16.84 5.69
N ALA A 265 19.38 16.86 4.81
CA ALA A 265 19.25 17.47 3.49
C ALA A 265 18.16 16.79 2.66
N LEU A 266 18.06 15.46 2.73
CA LEU A 266 17.02 14.70 2.04
C LEU A 266 15.62 14.99 2.60
N ILE A 267 15.46 15.03 3.93
CA ILE A 267 14.18 15.39 4.58
C ILE A 267 13.74 16.79 4.16
N ASN A 268 14.64 17.76 4.20
CA ASN A 268 14.35 19.12 3.75
C ASN A 268 13.96 19.14 2.26
N GLY A 269 14.60 18.30 1.43
CA GLY A 269 14.22 18.10 0.04
C GLY A 269 12.78 17.61 -0.15
N LEU A 270 12.32 16.69 0.71
CA LEU A 270 10.94 16.19 0.70
C LEU A 270 9.94 17.25 1.20
N LEU A 271 10.29 17.99 2.25
CA LEU A 271 9.45 19.05 2.83
C LEU A 271 9.19 20.21 1.86
N LYS A 272 10.14 20.51 0.97
CA LYS A 272 10.02 21.58 -0.06
C LYS A 272 8.85 21.40 -1.03
N GLN A 273 8.19 20.23 -1.04
CA GLN A 273 7.03 19.95 -1.89
C GLN A 273 5.78 19.70 -1.03
N PRO A 274 5.20 20.74 -0.41
CA PRO A 274 3.97 20.59 0.35
C PRO A 274 2.79 20.20 -0.54
N PRO A 275 1.84 19.39 -0.03
CA PRO A 275 0.56 19.11 -0.69
C PRO A 275 -0.16 20.41 -1.09
N ARG A 276 -0.67 20.47 -2.32
CA ARG A 276 -1.40 21.64 -2.83
C ARG A 276 -2.71 21.26 -3.47
N ARG A 277 -3.78 21.97 -3.07
CA ARG A 277 -5.08 21.93 -3.73
C ARG A 277 -4.93 22.56 -5.11
N GLN A 278 -5.34 21.82 -6.13
CA GLN A 278 -5.32 22.29 -7.50
C GLN A 278 -6.67 22.02 -8.14
N GLN A 279 -7.33 23.09 -8.56
CA GLN A 279 -8.56 23.01 -9.34
C GLN A 279 -8.23 22.46 -10.73
N LEU A 280 -9.07 21.54 -11.20
CA LEU A 280 -9.00 21.03 -12.57
C LEU A 280 -9.60 22.05 -13.52
N GLY A 281 -8.78 22.57 -14.44
CA GLY A 281 -9.26 23.45 -15.48
C GLY A 281 -9.99 22.70 -16.59
N ALA A 282 -10.80 23.42 -17.37
CA ALA A 282 -11.40 22.92 -18.59
C ALA A 282 -10.35 22.33 -19.54
N GLY A 283 -10.70 21.23 -20.20
CA GLY A 283 -9.81 20.44 -21.05
C GLY A 283 -8.89 19.48 -20.28
N ALA A 284 -8.93 19.46 -18.94
CA ALA A 284 -8.20 18.45 -18.17
C ALA A 284 -8.71 17.05 -18.49
N ARG A 285 -7.77 16.11 -18.67
CA ARG A 285 -8.06 14.71 -18.97
C ARG A 285 -7.49 13.81 -17.91
N MET A 286 -8.34 12.90 -17.44
CA MET A 286 -8.01 11.94 -16.41
C MET A 286 -8.41 10.53 -16.82
N VAL A 287 -7.70 9.54 -16.27
CA VAL A 287 -8.08 8.14 -16.37
C VAL A 287 -8.25 7.60 -14.96
N THR A 288 -9.34 6.88 -14.73
CA THR A 288 -9.61 6.16 -13.48
C THR A 288 -10.02 4.73 -13.73
N LEU A 289 -9.84 3.88 -12.73
CA LEU A 289 -10.33 2.50 -12.71
C LEU A 289 -11.56 2.42 -11.82
N MET A 290 -12.73 2.13 -12.41
CA MET A 290 -13.98 1.94 -11.69
C MET A 290 -14.34 0.45 -11.61
N PRO A 291 -14.74 -0.08 -10.44
CA PRO A 291 -14.93 -1.51 -10.21
C PRO A 291 -15.90 -2.21 -11.18
N ASP A 292 -16.97 -1.53 -11.60
CA ASP A 292 -18.01 -2.12 -12.49
C ASP A 292 -17.94 -1.63 -13.94
N HIS A 293 -17.05 -0.68 -14.22
CA HIS A 293 -16.96 0.01 -15.51
C HIS A 293 -15.58 -0.07 -16.15
N GLY A 294 -14.60 -0.67 -15.46
CA GLY A 294 -13.22 -0.76 -15.91
C GLY A 294 -12.58 0.61 -16.02
N LEU A 295 -11.72 0.79 -17.03
CA LEU A 295 -11.09 2.08 -17.28
C LEU A 295 -12.11 3.09 -17.79
N VAL A 296 -12.14 4.24 -17.15
CA VAL A 296 -13.00 5.37 -17.50
C VAL A 296 -12.13 6.58 -17.77
N ASP A 297 -12.27 7.15 -18.96
CA ASP A 297 -11.73 8.45 -19.31
C ASP A 297 -12.67 9.54 -18.77
N ILE A 298 -12.10 10.53 -18.10
CA ILE A 298 -12.80 11.70 -17.58
C ILE A 298 -12.23 12.93 -18.28
N GLU A 299 -13.08 13.74 -18.87
CA GLU A 299 -12.72 15.03 -19.46
C GLU A 299 -13.53 16.15 -18.80
N VAL A 300 -12.83 17.19 -18.35
CA VAL A 300 -13.45 18.37 -17.73
C VAL A 300 -13.85 19.34 -18.83
N GLY A 301 -15.15 19.63 -18.95
CA GLY A 301 -15.71 20.59 -19.88
C GLY A 301 -15.58 22.04 -19.40
N GLU A 302 -15.90 22.99 -20.27
CA GLU A 302 -15.81 24.44 -19.97
C GLU A 302 -16.89 24.94 -18.99
N ASN A 303 -17.95 24.16 -18.77
CA ASN A 303 -19.12 24.54 -17.96
C ASN A 303 -19.21 23.77 -16.64
N GLY A 304 -18.11 23.29 -16.07
CA GLY A 304 -18.14 22.43 -14.87
C GLY A 304 -18.73 21.02 -15.14
N THR A 305 -18.88 20.65 -16.40
CA THR A 305 -19.39 19.32 -16.80
C THR A 305 -18.25 18.32 -16.88
N LEU A 306 -18.39 17.17 -16.22
CA LEU A 306 -17.52 16.02 -16.43
C LEU A 306 -18.11 15.10 -17.49
N THR A 307 -17.32 14.77 -18.51
CA THR A 307 -17.65 13.74 -19.49
C THR A 307 -16.93 12.45 -19.12
N LEU A 308 -17.69 11.41 -18.76
CA LEU A 308 -17.18 10.09 -18.41
C LEU A 308 -17.38 9.12 -19.58
N ARG A 309 -16.32 8.45 -20.00
CA ARG A 309 -16.35 7.45 -21.09
C ARG A 309 -15.69 6.16 -20.64
N SER A 310 -16.47 5.09 -20.51
CA SER A 310 -15.92 3.75 -20.28
C SER A 310 -15.21 3.25 -21.53
N ARG A 311 -14.00 2.72 -21.37
CA ARG A 311 -13.26 2.06 -22.46
C ARG A 311 -13.73 0.63 -22.71
N ALA A 312 -14.30 -0.02 -21.69
CA ALA A 312 -14.74 -1.41 -21.77
C ALA A 312 -16.16 -1.58 -22.33
N LYS A 313 -17.03 -0.58 -22.15
CA LYS A 313 -18.42 -0.60 -22.62
C LYS A 313 -18.58 0.37 -23.79
N HIS A 314 -19.10 -0.12 -24.92
CA HIS A 314 -19.50 0.74 -26.03
C HIS A 314 -20.84 1.40 -25.68
N GLY A 315 -20.78 2.42 -24.84
CA GLY A 315 -21.92 3.24 -24.43
C GLY A 315 -21.70 4.69 -24.79
N ALA A 316 -22.79 5.46 -24.87
CA ALA A 316 -22.70 6.90 -24.96
C ALA A 316 -21.95 7.45 -23.73
N PRO A 317 -21.11 8.49 -23.89
CA PRO A 317 -20.49 9.14 -22.75
C PRO A 317 -21.56 9.69 -21.80
N VAL A 318 -21.31 9.57 -20.50
CA VAL A 318 -22.20 10.11 -19.46
C VAL A 318 -21.67 11.49 -19.09
N GLN A 319 -22.56 12.48 -19.09
CA GLN A 319 -22.24 13.83 -18.61
C GLN A 319 -22.81 14.01 -17.21
N VAL A 320 -22.00 14.58 -16.33
CA VAL A 320 -22.36 14.89 -14.95
C VAL A 320 -22.00 16.35 -14.72
N GLU A 321 -22.96 17.14 -14.25
CA GLU A 321 -22.68 18.48 -13.73
C GLU A 321 -22.10 18.34 -12.32
N VAL A 322 -20.99 19.03 -12.08
CA VAL A 322 -20.30 18.98 -10.80
C VAL A 322 -19.97 20.41 -10.39
N ASP A 323 -20.10 20.71 -9.11
CA ASP A 323 -19.77 22.03 -8.60
C ASP A 323 -18.26 22.28 -8.73
N ASP A 324 -17.88 23.54 -8.95
CA ASP A 324 -16.47 23.94 -9.11
C ASP A 324 -15.60 23.56 -7.90
N GLU A 325 -16.20 23.45 -6.71
CA GLU A 325 -15.55 23.01 -5.47
C GLU A 325 -15.15 21.52 -5.53
N ASP A 326 -15.95 20.68 -6.20
CA ASP A 326 -15.74 19.24 -6.36
C ASP A 326 -14.69 18.89 -7.43
N LEU A 327 -14.30 19.86 -8.26
CA LEU A 327 -13.21 19.73 -9.26
C LEU A 327 -11.82 20.01 -8.66
N THR A 328 -11.69 19.98 -7.34
CA THR A 328 -10.41 20.16 -6.66
C THR A 328 -9.68 18.83 -6.50
N THR A 329 -8.46 18.77 -7.04
CA THR A 329 -7.54 17.62 -6.89
C THR A 329 -6.40 17.95 -5.95
N MET A 330 -5.79 16.89 -5.43
CA MET A 330 -4.57 17.00 -4.64
C MET A 330 -3.34 16.59 -5.44
N THR A 331 -2.33 17.45 -5.41
CA THR A 331 -1.03 17.21 -6.05
C THR A 331 0.12 17.37 -5.06
N SER A 332 1.26 16.77 -5.41
CA SER A 332 2.51 16.82 -4.64
C SER A 332 2.39 16.26 -3.22
N MET A 333 1.56 15.22 -3.01
CA MET A 333 1.38 14.63 -1.68
C MET A 333 2.47 13.61 -1.31
N ASP A 334 3.07 12.95 -2.30
CA ASP A 334 3.90 11.76 -2.09
C ASP A 334 5.10 11.99 -1.16
N GLY A 335 5.76 13.14 -1.24
CA GLY A 335 6.89 13.47 -0.36
C GLY A 335 6.47 13.56 1.11
N TRP A 336 5.32 14.18 1.38
CA TRP A 336 4.77 14.30 2.73
C TRP A 336 4.16 12.99 3.23
N LEU A 337 3.63 12.14 2.33
CA LEU A 337 3.23 10.79 2.67
C LEU A 337 4.43 9.92 3.08
N ILE A 338 5.58 10.03 2.39
CA ILE A 338 6.81 9.36 2.81
C ILE A 338 7.20 9.82 4.22
N LEU A 339 7.23 11.14 4.45
CA LEU A 339 7.61 11.71 5.75
C LEU A 339 6.66 11.29 6.88
N SER A 340 5.35 11.17 6.61
CA SER A 340 4.37 10.74 7.63
C SER A 340 4.57 9.28 8.06
N GLN A 341 5.19 8.45 7.21
CA GLN A 341 5.52 7.06 7.52
C GLN A 341 6.81 6.90 8.33
N MET A 342 7.63 7.94 8.47
CA MET A 342 8.92 7.89 9.15
C MET A 342 8.83 8.02 10.69
N ARG A 343 7.69 7.66 11.29
CA ARG A 343 7.34 7.84 12.72
C ARG A 343 8.42 7.50 13.76
N GLU A 344 9.33 6.57 13.45
CA GLU A 344 10.45 6.18 14.30
C GLU A 344 11.70 7.07 14.13
N PHE A 345 11.54 8.39 14.09
CA PHE A 345 12.68 9.31 14.16
C PHE A 345 13.34 9.22 15.54
N ARG A 346 14.14 8.18 15.76
CA ARG A 346 15.05 8.05 16.90
C ARG A 346 16.36 8.77 16.60
N LEU A 347 16.25 9.98 16.08
CA LEU A 347 17.40 10.82 15.74
C LEU A 347 17.39 12.04 16.62
N ALA A 348 18.34 12.06 17.53
CA ALA A 348 18.73 13.26 18.22
C ALA A 348 20.04 13.75 17.62
N PHE A 349 20.05 14.98 17.13
CA PHE A 349 21.27 15.62 16.68
C PHE A 349 21.90 16.33 17.86
N VAL A 350 23.19 16.13 18.06
CA VAL A 350 23.98 16.94 18.99
C VAL A 350 24.42 18.16 18.19
N ASP A 351 23.90 19.34 18.55
CA ASP A 351 24.38 20.60 17.98
C ASP A 351 25.78 20.96 18.50
N HIS A 352 26.32 22.08 18.02
CA HIS A 352 27.65 22.56 18.42
C HIS A 352 27.75 23.00 19.90
N GLU A 353 26.63 23.15 20.59
CA GLU A 353 26.51 23.50 22.02
C GLU A 353 26.15 22.28 22.89
N GLU A 354 26.29 21.06 22.36
CA GLU A 354 25.88 19.80 23.01
C GLU A 354 24.37 19.65 23.24
N GLY A 355 23.55 20.50 22.61
CA GLY A 355 22.10 20.42 22.65
C GLY A 355 21.57 19.25 21.81
N LEU A 356 20.75 18.39 22.42
CA LEU A 356 20.03 17.32 21.73
C LEU A 356 18.77 17.90 21.05
N SER A 357 18.79 18.02 19.72
CA SER A 357 17.63 18.41 18.92
C SER A 357 16.86 17.19 18.44
N ASN A 358 15.58 17.10 18.81
CA ASN A 358 14.67 16.04 18.41
C ASN A 358 13.97 16.38 17.08
N VAL A 359 14.51 15.87 15.98
CA VAL A 359 13.98 16.12 14.63
C VAL A 359 12.61 15.49 14.39
N ALA A 360 12.26 14.42 15.14
CA ALA A 360 10.93 13.81 15.09
C ALA A 360 9.83 14.81 15.44
N ALA A 361 10.02 15.53 16.56
CA ALA A 361 9.02 16.44 17.09
C ALA A 361 8.79 17.61 16.12
N THR A 362 9.87 18.19 15.59
CA THR A 362 9.78 19.27 14.60
C THR A 362 9.10 18.82 13.33
N LEU A 363 9.45 17.63 12.81
CA LEU A 363 8.81 17.12 11.60
C LEU A 363 7.33 16.83 11.84
N LEU A 364 6.95 16.24 12.98
CA LEU A 364 5.55 15.98 13.31
C LEU A 364 4.75 17.28 13.43
N LEU A 365 5.35 18.34 13.99
CA LEU A 365 4.73 19.66 14.04
C LEU A 365 4.52 20.22 12.62
N GLU A 366 5.54 20.13 11.76
CA GLU A 366 5.46 20.60 10.37
C GLU A 366 4.40 19.82 9.58
N LEU A 367 4.41 18.49 9.66
CA LEU A 367 3.39 17.63 9.03
C LEU A 367 1.99 17.90 9.59
N GLY A 368 1.88 18.23 10.89
CA GLY A 368 0.63 18.63 11.54
C GLY A 368 0.07 19.96 11.05
N THR A 369 0.87 20.79 10.37
CA THR A 369 0.37 21.99 9.68
C THR A 369 -0.30 21.68 8.34
N CYS A 370 -0.19 20.44 7.86
CA CYS A 370 -0.84 20.02 6.63
C CYS A 370 -2.35 20.25 6.76
N PRO A 371 -2.99 21.03 5.85
CA PRO A 371 -4.41 21.34 5.97
C PRO A 371 -5.33 20.15 5.62
N MET A 372 -4.76 18.95 5.46
CA MET A 372 -5.45 17.73 5.05
C MET A 372 -4.84 16.51 5.72
N VAL A 373 -5.62 15.43 5.74
CA VAL A 373 -5.18 14.13 6.25
C VAL A 373 -4.14 13.54 5.30
N LEU A 374 -2.91 13.36 5.77
CA LEU A 374 -1.84 12.71 5.03
C LEU A 374 -2.06 11.18 4.98
N ARG A 375 -2.88 10.74 4.04
CA ARG A 375 -3.13 9.33 3.78
C ARG A 375 -3.29 9.10 2.27
N ARG A 376 -2.91 7.92 1.78
CA ARG A 376 -3.38 7.46 0.47
C ARG A 376 -4.92 7.44 0.47
N PRO A 377 -5.60 7.93 -0.58
CA PRO A 377 -7.05 7.85 -0.63
C PRO A 377 -7.52 6.41 -0.58
N SER A 378 -8.52 6.15 0.25
CA SER A 378 -9.35 4.95 0.22
C SER A 378 -10.75 5.33 -0.27
N ARG A 379 -11.70 4.38 -0.26
CA ARG A 379 -13.09 4.58 -0.68
C ARG A 379 -13.79 5.77 0.00
N ASP A 380 -13.34 6.19 1.18
CA ASP A 380 -14.14 6.98 2.11
C ASP A 380 -13.61 8.41 2.37
N LEU A 381 -12.62 8.89 1.60
CA LEU A 381 -11.99 10.20 1.86
C LEU A 381 -12.38 11.28 0.83
N GLU A 382 -12.65 12.47 1.34
CA GLU A 382 -12.89 13.71 0.58
C GLU A 382 -11.63 14.12 -0.21
N GLY A 383 -11.75 14.18 -1.54
CA GLY A 383 -10.72 14.67 -2.45
C GLY A 383 -9.98 13.58 -3.24
N PHE A 384 -9.77 13.84 -4.52
CA PHE A 384 -9.10 12.91 -5.43
C PHE A 384 -7.58 13.13 -5.42
N HIS A 385 -6.80 12.15 -4.95
CA HIS A 385 -5.36 12.14 -5.22
C HIS A 385 -5.13 11.84 -6.70
N THR A 386 -4.34 12.68 -7.34
CA THR A 386 -3.97 12.53 -8.74
C THR A 386 -2.46 12.35 -8.88
N HIS A 387 -2.08 11.39 -9.72
CA HIS A 387 -0.70 11.14 -10.13
C HIS A 387 -0.51 11.70 -11.53
N GLU A 388 0.64 12.32 -11.82
CA GLU A 388 0.98 12.71 -13.19
C GLU A 388 1.80 11.61 -13.87
N ILE A 389 1.30 11.10 -15.00
CA ILE A 389 1.93 10.05 -15.82
C ILE A 389 1.89 10.53 -17.27
N ASP A 390 3.07 10.71 -17.88
CA ASP A 390 3.25 11.10 -19.30
C ASP A 390 2.40 12.32 -19.72
N GLY A 391 2.31 13.33 -18.84
CA GLY A 391 1.55 14.57 -19.07
C GLY A 391 0.03 14.44 -18.89
N ARG A 392 -0.47 13.29 -18.41
CA ARG A 392 -1.88 13.07 -18.04
C ARG A 392 -2.01 12.85 -16.54
N ARG A 393 -3.14 13.27 -15.97
CA ARG A 393 -3.45 13.02 -14.55
C ARG A 393 -4.20 11.70 -14.42
N CYS A 394 -3.79 10.87 -13.48
CA CYS A 394 -4.42 9.60 -13.19
C CYS A 394 -4.97 9.65 -11.78
N HIS A 395 -6.22 9.26 -11.61
CA HIS A 395 -6.80 9.04 -10.29
C HIS A 395 -7.07 7.55 -10.14
N ALA A 396 -6.68 6.98 -9.02
CA ALA A 396 -6.97 5.60 -8.70
C ALA A 396 -7.98 5.62 -7.54
N SER A 397 -9.25 5.27 -7.78
CA SER A 397 -10.21 5.01 -6.70
C SER A 397 -10.08 3.54 -6.29
N GLY A 398 -9.62 3.31 -5.05
CA GLY A 398 -9.31 1.97 -4.56
C GLY A 398 -10.57 1.13 -4.44
N THR A 399 -10.71 0.12 -5.32
CA THR A 399 -11.68 -0.96 -5.14
C THR A 399 -11.00 -2.29 -5.43
N ALA A 400 -11.01 -3.19 -4.45
CA ALA A 400 -10.57 -4.56 -4.62
C ALA A 400 -11.39 -5.22 -5.73
N LEU A 401 -10.69 -5.83 -6.68
CA LEU A 401 -11.25 -6.57 -7.82
C LEU A 401 -12.23 -7.65 -7.34
N ARG A 402 -13.53 -7.48 -7.64
CA ARG A 402 -14.48 -8.60 -7.70
C ARG A 402 -14.28 -9.33 -9.04
N SER A 403 -13.96 -10.62 -8.97
CA SER A 403 -13.96 -11.53 -10.13
C SER A 403 -15.42 -11.89 -10.52
N PRO A 404 -15.75 -12.07 -11.81
CA PRO A 404 -17.12 -12.25 -12.27
C PRO A 404 -17.52 -13.73 -12.35
N SER A 405 -18.61 -14.11 -11.67
CA SER A 405 -19.59 -15.10 -12.16
C SER A 405 -20.70 -15.35 -11.14
N CYS A 406 -21.95 -14.99 -11.46
CA CYS A 406 -22.99 -15.95 -11.84
C CYS A 406 -24.33 -15.22 -11.98
N GLY A 407 -24.99 -15.42 -13.12
CA GLY A 407 -26.26 -14.78 -13.45
C GLY A 407 -27.49 -15.46 -12.84
N ARG A 408 -28.58 -14.67 -12.84
CA ARG A 408 -30.01 -15.03 -12.76
C ARG A 408 -30.49 -15.75 -11.49
N CYS A 409 -31.29 -15.02 -10.70
CA CYS A 409 -32.72 -15.35 -10.57
C CYS A 409 -33.51 -14.09 -10.16
N GLN A 410 -34.50 -13.74 -10.98
CA GLN A 410 -35.59 -12.81 -10.63
C GLN A 410 -36.59 -13.55 -9.74
N SER A 411 -37.09 -12.90 -8.69
CA SER A 411 -38.54 -12.71 -8.44
C SER A 411 -38.81 -12.21 -7.01
N SER A 412 -39.42 -11.03 -6.93
CA SER A 412 -40.46 -10.62 -5.96
C SER A 412 -40.45 -11.20 -4.53
N CYS A 413 -40.33 -10.32 -3.53
CA CYS A 413 -41.46 -10.06 -2.63
C CYS A 413 -41.23 -8.81 -1.78
N SER A 414 -42.17 -7.90 -1.91
CA SER A 414 -42.46 -6.77 -1.04
C SER A 414 -42.83 -7.22 0.37
N THR A 415 -42.32 -6.55 1.40
CA THR A 415 -43.10 -6.26 2.61
C THR A 415 -42.53 -5.07 3.36
N THR A 416 -43.44 -4.37 4.01
CA THR A 416 -43.37 -2.96 4.41
C THR A 416 -43.36 -2.85 5.94
N PHE A 417 -42.65 -1.83 6.46
CA PHE A 417 -42.80 -1.15 7.77
C PHE A 417 -42.46 -1.90 9.09
N PRO A 418 -42.29 -1.20 10.24
CA PRO A 418 -41.99 0.23 10.46
C PRO A 418 -40.86 0.53 11.47
N ALA A 419 -40.56 1.83 11.56
CA ALA A 419 -39.70 2.53 12.50
C ALA A 419 -40.06 2.39 14.00
N SER A 420 -39.03 2.43 14.86
CA SER A 420 -38.99 3.02 16.21
C SER A 420 -37.52 2.90 16.68
N THR A 421 -36.86 3.77 17.42
CA THR A 421 -37.23 4.85 18.33
C THR A 421 -36.03 5.81 18.43
N ALA A 422 -36.32 7.11 18.47
CA ALA A 422 -35.37 8.14 18.86
C ALA A 422 -35.25 8.22 20.40
N ARG A 423 -34.08 8.63 20.91
CA ARG A 423 -33.90 9.52 22.08
C ARG A 423 -32.41 9.93 22.25
N PRO A 424 -32.09 11.02 22.99
CA PRO A 424 -31.39 12.16 22.40
C PRO A 424 -30.13 12.61 23.17
N GLY A 425 -29.37 13.52 22.56
CA GLY A 425 -28.73 14.62 23.29
C GLY A 425 -27.22 14.56 23.44
N PHE A 426 -26.50 15.25 22.56
CA PHE A 426 -25.22 15.86 22.90
C PHE A 426 -25.05 17.19 22.14
N LYS A 427 -24.99 18.31 22.87
CA LYS A 427 -24.71 19.64 22.31
C LYS A 427 -23.19 19.78 22.10
N PRO A 428 -22.71 20.27 20.95
CA PRO A 428 -21.29 20.62 20.80
C PRO A 428 -21.00 22.01 21.39
N ARG A 429 -19.88 22.14 22.11
CA ARG A 429 -19.29 23.43 22.52
C ARG A 429 -18.44 24.00 21.37
N PRO A 430 -18.29 25.34 21.28
CA PRO A 430 -17.65 26.00 20.13
C PRO A 430 -16.12 25.84 20.13
N ARG A 431 -15.55 25.70 18.93
CA ARG A 431 -14.10 25.68 18.65
C ARG A 431 -13.47 27.04 18.96
N ALA A 432 -12.35 27.02 19.68
CA ALA A 432 -11.49 28.19 19.88
C ALA A 432 -10.64 28.45 18.62
N THR A 433 -10.65 29.70 18.16
CA THR A 433 -9.87 30.21 17.04
C THR A 433 -8.45 30.53 17.51
N VAL A 434 -7.44 29.81 17.03
CA VAL A 434 -6.02 30.14 17.26
C VAL A 434 -5.51 30.96 16.07
N ARG A 435 -5.02 32.17 16.36
CA ARG A 435 -4.41 33.10 15.40
C ARG A 435 -3.09 32.53 14.86
N ARG A 436 -2.90 32.61 13.54
CA ARG A 436 -1.64 32.34 12.84
C ARG A 436 -0.62 33.44 13.14
N SER A 437 0.56 33.07 13.62
CA SER A 437 1.76 33.90 13.60
C SER A 437 2.81 33.22 12.71
N SER A 438 3.21 33.92 11.65
CA SER A 438 4.23 33.52 10.68
C SER A 438 5.63 33.51 11.33
N ILE A 439 6.23 32.33 11.45
CA ILE A 439 7.65 32.16 11.79
C ILE A 439 8.31 31.46 10.60
N VAL A 440 8.47 32.16 9.48
CA VAL A 440 9.28 31.68 8.35
C VAL A 440 10.00 32.88 7.72
N SER A 441 11.10 33.30 8.36
CA SER A 441 12.14 34.11 7.75
C SER A 441 13.28 34.30 8.75
N GLY A 442 14.36 33.52 8.65
CA GLY A 442 15.58 33.88 9.38
C GLY A 442 16.72 32.88 9.41
N TRP A 443 16.46 31.58 9.24
CA TRP A 443 17.51 30.59 9.47
C TRP A 443 17.61 29.70 8.24
N LEU A 444 18.61 29.96 7.39
CA LEU A 444 19.34 29.03 6.52
C LEU A 444 20.02 29.82 5.38
N SER A 445 21.20 30.36 5.66
CA SER A 445 22.23 30.64 4.65
C SER A 445 23.33 29.57 4.75
N PRO A 446 24.01 29.22 3.65
CA PRO A 446 24.81 28.00 3.55
C PRO A 446 26.20 28.15 4.19
N ILE A 447 26.62 27.18 5.01
CA ILE A 447 27.98 27.07 5.55
C ILE A 447 28.80 26.10 4.69
N SER A 448 29.97 26.58 4.22
CA SER A 448 30.98 25.84 3.45
C SER A 448 31.72 24.76 4.27
N PRO A 449 32.40 23.79 3.64
CA PRO A 449 32.73 22.52 4.27
C PRO A 449 34.08 22.54 5.00
N GLY A 450 34.11 21.98 6.21
CA GLY A 450 35.35 21.66 6.90
C GLY A 450 35.09 20.97 8.23
N CYS A 451 35.01 19.64 8.25
CA CYS A 451 35.15 18.91 9.52
C CYS A 451 35.86 17.56 9.30
N ARG A 452 36.93 17.35 10.10
CA ARG A 452 37.74 16.13 10.16
C ARG A 452 37.11 15.16 11.16
N VAL A 453 36.99 13.89 10.77
CA VAL A 453 36.65 12.78 11.67
C VAL A 453 37.89 12.41 12.50
N ARG A 454 37.82 12.49 13.83
CA ARG A 454 38.78 11.85 14.74
C ARG A 454 38.23 10.49 15.16
N ALA A 455 38.88 9.42 14.72
CA ALA A 455 38.72 8.10 15.30
C ALA A 455 39.60 8.02 16.56
N ASN A 456 38.99 7.86 17.74
CA ASN A 456 39.74 7.51 18.94
C ASN A 456 39.62 6.01 19.19
N GLY A 457 40.75 5.33 19.01
CA GLY A 457 40.97 3.98 19.48
C GLY A 457 41.09 3.92 21.01
N ARG A 458 40.80 2.74 21.55
CA ARG A 458 41.15 2.33 22.91
C ARG A 458 42.68 2.36 23.11
N PRO A 459 43.14 2.41 24.37
CA PRO A 459 43.72 1.18 24.91
C PRO A 459 43.42 0.89 26.40
N THR A 460 43.60 -0.39 26.72
CA THR A 460 43.58 -1.15 28.01
C THR A 460 42.29 -1.19 28.80
#